data_AF-A0A1Y4IGU0-F1
#
_entry.id   AF-A0A1Y4IGU0-F1
#
_cell.length_a   1.000
_cell.length_b   1.000
_cell.length_c   1.000
_cell.angle_alpha   90.00
_cell.angle_beta   90.00
_cell.angle_gamma   90.00
#
_symmetry.space_group_name_H-M   'P 1'
#
loop_
_entity.id
_entity.type
_entity.pdbx_description
1 polymer ?
#
loop_
_entity_poly.entity_id
_entity_poly.type
_entity_poly.pdbx_seq_one_letter_code
_entity_poly.pdbx_strand_id
1 'polypeptide(L)' 'MCKIKNVNVGIKKLDFSTYRGKLVAFLTDGREVIVPLSFFPDIKNLPLSKRKEWMILDDQFFTFAHLSRVYSVEDLMKIA' A
#
# COMPACT_ATOMS: atom_id res chain seq x y z
N MET A 1 -13.27 -10.70 -11.40
CA MET A 1 -12.74 -9.64 -10.52
C MET A 1 -12.72 -10.17 -9.10
N CYS A 2 -11.52 -10.35 -8.54
CA CYS A 2 -11.32 -11.02 -7.26
C CYS A 2 -11.37 -9.99 -6.13
N LYS A 3 -12.56 -9.71 -5.59
CA LYS A 3 -12.70 -8.90 -4.37
C LYS A 3 -12.54 -9.76 -3.13
N ILE A 4 -11.81 -9.27 -2.14
CA ILE A 4 -11.74 -9.83 -0.80
C ILE A 4 -13.14 -9.76 -0.19
N LYS A 5 -13.67 -10.91 0.21
CA LYS A 5 -15.00 -10.99 0.84
C LYS A 5 -14.97 -10.24 2.17
N ASN A 6 -16.00 -9.42 2.41
CA ASN A 6 -16.20 -8.61 3.63
C ASN A 6 -15.27 -7.41 3.82
N VAL A 7 -14.47 -7.03 2.83
CA VAL A 7 -13.69 -5.79 2.85
C VAL A 7 -14.33 -4.80 1.87
N ASN A 8 -15.05 -3.82 2.42
CA ASN A 8 -15.70 -2.76 1.64
C ASN A 8 -14.85 -1.48 1.52
N VAL A 9 -13.56 -1.58 1.82
CA VAL A 9 -12.62 -0.47 1.74
C VAL A 9 -11.55 -0.77 0.70
N GLY A 10 -11.20 0.24 -0.09
CA GLY A 10 -10.14 0.16 -1.08
C GLY A 10 -9.01 1.15 -0.80
N ILE A 11 -7.93 1.02 -1.54
CA ILE A 11 -6.78 1.91 -1.57
C ILE A 11 -7.01 2.88 -2.71
N LYS A 12 -7.00 4.18 -2.40
CA LYS A 12 -7.12 5.27 -3.38
C LYS A 12 -5.75 5.75 -3.85
N LYS A 13 -4.78 5.81 -2.93
CA LYS A 13 -3.44 6.35 -3.20
C LYS A 13 -2.44 5.84 -2.18
N LEU A 14 -1.19 5.70 -2.61
CA LEU A 14 -0.04 5.52 -1.72
C LEU A 14 0.88 6.74 -1.74
N ASP A 15 1.46 7.05 -0.59
CA ASP A 15 2.52 8.03 -0.44
C ASP A 15 3.67 7.51 0.45
N PHE A 16 4.88 7.89 0.06
CA PHE A 16 6.14 7.50 0.70
C PHE A 16 7.02 8.72 1.00
N SER A 17 6.51 9.93 0.76
CA SER A 17 7.27 11.17 0.79
C SER A 17 6.87 12.11 1.93
N THR A 18 5.61 12.09 2.37
CA THR A 18 5.13 12.94 3.48
C THR A 18 5.82 12.59 4.80
N TYR A 19 5.93 11.30 5.12
CA TYR A 19 6.55 10.84 6.37
C TYR A 19 7.76 9.95 6.08
N ARG A 20 8.95 10.40 6.50
CA ARG A 20 10.20 9.66 6.31
C ARG A 20 10.10 8.26 6.91
N GLY A 21 10.35 7.24 6.10
CA GLY A 21 10.38 5.84 6.54
C GLY A 21 9.00 5.21 6.77
N LYS A 22 7.92 5.87 6.35
CA LYS A 22 6.55 5.34 6.46
C LYS A 22 5.91 5.17 5.09
N LEU A 23 4.95 4.26 5.03
CA LEU A 23 3.97 4.12 3.95
C LEU A 23 2.67 4.75 4.44
N VAL A 24 2.13 5.67 3.64
CA VAL A 24 0.80 6.24 3.84
C VAL A 24 -0.12 5.68 2.78
N ALA A 25 -1.22 5.05 3.20
CA ALA A 25 -2.28 4.60 2.31
C ALA A 25 -3.54 5.44 2.57
N PHE A 26 -3.99 6.14 1.54
CA PHE A 26 -5.27 6.83 1.56
C PHE A 26 -6.34 5.85 1.12
N LEU A 27 -7.31 5.58 1.97
CA LEU A 27 -8.39 4.65 1.72
C LEU A 27 -9.57 5.34 1.03
N THR A 28 -10.41 4.56 0.35
CA THR A 28 -11.58 5.06 -0.40
C THR A 28 -12.67 5.64 0.52
N ASP A 29 -12.68 5.26 1.79
CA ASP A 29 -13.62 5.75 2.81
C ASP A 29 -13.12 7.01 3.55
N GLY A 30 -12.00 7.59 3.11
CA GLY A 30 -11.44 8.82 3.67
C GLY A 30 -10.47 8.61 4.83
N ARG A 31 -10.22 7.37 5.25
CA ARG A 31 -9.20 7.08 6.26
C ARG A 31 -7.79 7.14 5.67
N GLU A 32 -6.82 7.45 6.54
CA GLU A 32 -5.39 7.35 6.23
C GLU A 32 -4.75 6.31 7.14
N VAL A 33 -4.11 5.32 6.54
CA VAL A 33 -3.34 4.31 7.26
C VAL A 33 -1.85 4.63 7.12
N ILE A 34 -1.20 4.91 8.24
CA ILE A 34 0.22 5.29 8.27
C ILE A 34 0.99 4.20 9.00
N VAL A 35 1.81 3.45 8.27
CA VAL A 35 2.56 2.30 8.80
C VAL A 35 4.07 2.44 8.56
N PRO A 36 4.93 2.00 9.49
CA PRO A 36 6.37 1.95 9.26
C PRO A 36 6.75 1.03 8.09
N LEU A 37 7.69 1.46 7.24
CA LEU A 37 8.21 0.61 6.16
C LEU A 37 8.96 -0.63 6.66
N SER A 38 9.32 -0.70 7.94
CA SER A 38 9.93 -1.90 8.52
C SER A 38 9.05 -3.14 8.43
N PHE A 39 7.72 -2.98 8.34
CA PHE A 39 6.80 -4.10 8.12
C PHE A 39 6.78 -4.62 6.68
N PHE A 40 7.36 -3.87 5.74
CA PHE A 40 7.42 -4.21 4.32
C PHE A 40 8.88 -4.16 3.82
N PRO A 41 9.72 -5.17 4.15
CA PRO A 41 11.16 -5.13 3.89
C PRO A 41 11.53 -4.98 2.41
N ASP A 42 10.78 -5.62 1.53
CA ASP A 42 10.87 -5.51 0.07
C ASP A 42 10.57 -4.11 -0.44
N ILE A 43 9.51 -3.45 0.04
CA ILE A 43 9.22 -2.04 -0.28
C ILE A 43 10.31 -1.12 0.30
N LYS A 44 10.76 -1.40 1.54
CA LYS A 44 11.82 -0.65 2.22
C LYS A 44 13.14 -0.69 1.45
N ASN A 45 13.46 -1.79 0.79
CA ASN A 45 14.69 -1.93 0.02
C ASN A 45 14.67 -1.19 -1.32
N LEU A 46 13.50 -0.77 -1.81
CA LEU A 46 13.40 0.08 -2.99
C LEU A 46 13.89 1.51 -2.70
N PRO A 47 14.59 2.17 -3.64
CA PRO A 47 14.83 3.61 -3.56
C PRO A 47 13.51 4.39 -3.70
N LEU A 48 13.47 5.62 -3.19
CA LEU A 48 12.24 6.43 -3.17
C LEU A 48 11.63 6.64 -4.56
N SER A 49 12.45 6.80 -5.60
CA SER A 49 11.97 6.90 -6.99
C SER A 49 11.14 5.69 -7.41
N LYS A 50 11.62 4.48 -7.08
CA LYS A 50 10.96 3.21 -7.39
C LYS A 50 9.72 2.95 -6.53
N ARG A 51 9.69 3.45 -5.30
CA ARG A 51 8.48 3.41 -4.45
C ARG A 51 7.34 4.27 -4.97
N LYS A 52 7.62 5.27 -5.81
CA LYS A 52 6.58 6.09 -6.45
C LYS A 52 5.95 5.40 -7.68
N GLU A 53 6.58 4.34 -8.18
CA GLU A 53 6.11 3.54 -9.32
C GLU A 53 5.19 2.40 -8.83
N TRP A 54 4.19 2.77 -8.02
CA TRP A 54 3.17 1.85 -7.53
C TRP A 54 1.97 1.79 -8.49
N MET A 55 1.21 0.71 -8.41
CA MET A 55 -0.05 0.53 -9.11
C MET A 55 -1.10 -0.09 -8.17
N ILE A 56 -2.35 0.32 -8.34
CA ILE A 56 -3.50 -0.21 -7.60
C ILE A 56 -4.27 -1.15 -8.53
N LEU A 57 -4.69 -2.30 -8.00
CA LEU A 57 -5.41 -3.34 -8.74
C LEU A 57 -6.74 -3.61 -8.01
N ASP A 58 -7.85 -3.55 -8.74
CA ASP A 58 -9.21 -3.77 -8.23
C ASP A 58 -9.55 -2.98 -6.95
N ASP A 59 -8.92 -1.81 -6.77
CA ASP A 59 -8.96 -0.97 -5.57
C ASP A 59 -8.55 -1.65 -4.25
N GLN A 60 -8.24 -2.94 -4.23
CA GLN A 60 -7.98 -3.69 -3.00
C GLN A 60 -6.55 -4.18 -2.87
N PHE A 61 -5.79 -4.12 -3.96
CA PHE A 61 -4.42 -4.57 -4.00
C PHE A 61 -3.51 -3.48 -4.54
N PHE A 62 -2.24 -3.58 -4.20
CA PHE A 62 -1.20 -2.76 -4.78
C PHE A 62 0.08 -3.55 -5.00
N THR A 63 0.85 -3.10 -5.98
CA THR A 63 2.18 -3.62 -6.25
C THR A 63 3.05 -2.49 -6.81
N PHE A 64 4.31 -2.80 -7.08
CA PHE A 64 5.30 -1.89 -7.63
C PHE A 64 5.83 -2.48 -8.93
N ALA A 65 6.14 -1.64 -9.92
CA ALA A 65 6.65 -2.09 -11.22
C ALA A 65 7.90 -3.00 -11.11
N HIS A 66 8.64 -2.88 -10.00
CA HIS A 66 9.89 -3.59 -9.75
C HIS A 66 9.79 -4.72 -8.73
N LEU A 67 8.58 -5.04 -8.26
CA LEU A 67 8.34 -6.14 -7.34
C LEU A 67 7.34 -7.11 -7.96
N SER A 68 7.59 -8.41 -7.79
CA SER A 68 6.62 -9.45 -8.14
C SER A 68 5.52 -9.61 -7.08
N ARG A 69 5.74 -9.06 -5.89
CA ARG A 69 4.82 -9.19 -4.76
C ARG A 69 3.64 -8.24 -4.89
N VAL A 70 2.45 -8.78 -4.63
CA VAL A 70 1.20 -8.02 -4.52
C VAL A 70 0.80 -7.98 -3.05
N TYR A 71 0.43 -6.81 -2.58
CA TYR A 71 -0.10 -6.59 -1.23
C TYR A 71 -1.57 -6.21 -1.33
N SER A 72 -2.29 -6.44 -0.25
CA SER A 72 -3.71 -6.11 -0.11
C SER A 72 -3.91 -4.95 0.87
N VAL A 73 -5.11 -4.37 0.82
CA VAL A 73 -5.58 -3.44 1.85
C VAL A 73 -5.62 -4.12 3.23
N GLU A 74 -5.88 -5.42 3.31
CA GLU A 74 -5.83 -6.15 4.58
C GLU A 74 -4.43 -6.20 5.19
N ASP A 75 -3.38 -6.31 4.37
CA ASP A 75 -2.00 -6.31 4.86
C ASP A 75 -1.67 -4.99 5.57
N LEU A 76 -2.24 -3.87 5.10
CA LEU A 76 -2.13 -2.58 5.76
C LEU A 76 -2.95 -2.55 7.06
N MET A 77 -4.19 -3.06 7.02
CA MET A 77 -5.10 -3.04 8.16
C MET A 77 -4.70 -3.99 9.30
N LYS A 78 -3.95 -5.06 9.03
CA LYS A 78 -3.42 -5.98 10.05
C LYS A 78 -2.29 -5.37 10.90
N ILE A 79 -1.65 -4.32 10.40
CA ILE A 79 -0.54 -3.63 11.08
C ILE A 79 -1.04 -2.42 11.86
N ALA A 80 -2.11 -1.78 11.38
CA ALA A 80 -2.66 -0.53 11.89
C ALA A 80 -3.50 -0.71 13.16
#